data_AF-A0A9P7J3M4-F1
#
_entry.id   AF-A0A9P7J3M4-F1
#
_cell.length_a   1.000
_cell.length_b   1.000
_cell.length_c   1.000
_cell.angle_alpha   90.00
_cell.angle_beta   90.00
_cell.angle_gamma   90.00
#
_symmetry.space_group_name_H-M   'P 1'
#
loop_
_entity.id
_entity.type
_entity.pdbx_description
1 polymer ?
#
loop_
_entity_poly.entity_id
_entity_poly.type
_entity_poly.pdbx_seq_one_letter_code
_entity_poly.pdbx_strand_id
1 'polypeptide(L)'
;MKSRQRWRKNRGANKATLNAYENLDSLWASTYTGCRTNAGYQDHVIAILQEVDIIGWDDVRPGCEKELLEARVLARDAEALVQSVTNLEGPYSDRLKTDCAQILFRMQLWVAAEEQIIALMDQGPEVLNQALFEDKLVWQCS
;
A
#
# COMPACT_ATOMS: atom_id res chain seq x y z
N MET A 1 15.60 5.46 17.76
CA MET A 1 16.17 4.25 18.41
C MET A 1 15.99 2.94 17.61
N LYS A 2 14.94 2.75 16.79
CA LYS A 2 14.71 1.51 16.01
C LYS A 2 15.80 1.20 14.94
N SER A 3 16.40 2.23 14.33
CA SER A 3 17.43 2.07 13.27
C SER A 3 18.71 1.38 13.76
N ARG A 4 19.19 1.71 14.97
CA ARG A 4 20.38 1.08 15.58
C ARG A 4 20.19 -0.39 15.93
N GLN A 5 18.96 -0.84 16.17
CA GLN A 5 18.66 -2.22 16.55
C GLN A 5 18.56 -3.15 15.33
N ARG A 6 18.10 -2.64 14.17
CA ARG A 6 18.16 -3.35 12.88
C ARG A 6 19.58 -3.49 12.35
N TRP A 7 20.41 -2.45 12.48
CA TRP A 7 21.82 -2.48 12.11
C TRP A 7 22.62 -3.60 12.79
N ARG A 8 22.32 -3.88 14.07
CA ARG A 8 22.93 -5.01 14.81
C ARG A 8 22.46 -6.38 14.31
N LYS A 9 21.26 -6.49 13.72
CA LYS A 9 20.73 -7.73 13.16
C LYS A 9 21.28 -8.06 11.78
N ASN A 10 21.83 -7.08 11.04
CA ASN A 10 22.30 -7.26 9.65
C ASN A 10 23.84 -7.32 9.53
N ARG A 11 24.55 -7.73 10.59
CA ARG A 11 26.01 -7.90 10.57
C ARG A 11 26.37 -8.93 9.47
N GLY A 12 27.10 -8.49 8.44
CA GLY A 12 27.51 -9.32 7.30
C GLY A 12 26.73 -9.09 6.00
N ALA A 13 25.70 -8.25 5.99
CA ALA A 13 25.03 -7.83 4.75
C ALA A 13 25.97 -6.95 3.91
N ASN A 14 25.95 -7.14 2.59
CA ASN A 14 26.70 -6.27 1.68
C ASN A 14 26.03 -4.88 1.56
N LYS A 15 26.76 -3.88 1.04
CA LYS A 15 26.27 -2.49 0.92
C LYS A 15 24.99 -2.40 0.08
N ALA A 16 24.85 -3.20 -0.97
CA ALA A 16 23.66 -3.23 -1.82
C ALA A 16 22.41 -3.69 -1.05
N THR A 17 22.55 -4.72 -0.22
CA THR A 17 21.48 -5.24 0.65
C THR A 17 21.06 -4.19 1.68
N LEU A 18 22.01 -3.47 2.27
CA LEU A 18 21.71 -2.40 3.23
C LEU A 18 20.97 -1.23 2.58
N ASN A 19 21.42 -0.76 1.41
CA ASN A 19 20.75 0.29 0.66
C ASN A 19 19.32 -0.12 0.26
N ALA A 20 19.12 -1.37 -0.16
CA ALA A 20 17.79 -1.88 -0.50
C ALA A 20 16.85 -1.93 0.71
N TYR A 21 17.36 -2.24 1.90
CA TYR A 21 16.58 -2.13 3.15
C TYR A 21 16.19 -0.69 3.48
N GLU A 22 17.05 0.29 3.21
CA GLU A 22 16.71 1.71 3.40
C GLU A 22 15.59 2.16 2.45
N ASN A 23 15.65 1.72 1.18
CA ASN A 23 14.58 1.98 0.21
C ASN A 23 13.26 1.31 0.62
N LEU A 24 13.32 0.06 1.09
CA LEU A 24 12.17 -0.68 1.61
C LEU A 24 11.53 0.06 2.80
N ASP A 25 12.35 0.54 3.74
CA ASP A 25 11.89 1.30 4.91
C ASP A 25 11.27 2.64 4.51
N SER A 26 11.82 3.32 3.50
CA SER A 26 11.24 4.54 2.94
C SER A 26 9.87 4.28 2.32
N LEU A 27 9.71 3.22 1.52
CA LEU A 27 8.42 2.86 0.93
C LEU A 27 7.39 2.50 2.00
N TRP A 28 7.79 1.76 3.03
CA TRP A 28 6.92 1.49 4.17
C TRP A 28 6.50 2.76 4.89
N ALA A 29 7.38 3.77 5.01
CA ALA A 29 7.03 5.04 5.62
C ALA A 29 6.06 5.85 4.75
N SER A 30 6.20 5.81 3.43
CA SER A 30 5.37 6.54 2.46
C SER A 30 3.98 5.95 2.24
N THR A 31 3.73 4.69 2.62
CA THR A 31 2.35 4.18 2.64
C THR A 31 1.50 5.01 3.61
N TYR A 32 0.34 5.48 3.11
CA TYR A 32 -0.70 6.06 3.96
C TYR A 32 -0.93 5.13 5.14
N THR A 33 -0.78 5.67 6.35
CA THR A 33 -0.67 4.85 7.57
C THR A 33 -1.92 4.01 7.85
N GLY A 34 -3.08 4.39 7.30
CA GLY A 34 -4.33 3.63 7.35
C GLY A 34 -4.28 2.35 6.49
N CYS A 35 -4.03 2.47 5.18
CA CYS A 35 -4.14 1.37 4.21
C CYS A 35 -3.06 0.28 4.30
N ARG A 36 -2.28 0.26 5.38
CA ARG A 36 -1.31 -0.83 5.66
C ARG A 36 -1.97 -2.14 6.06
N THR A 37 -3.24 -2.08 6.43
CA THR A 37 -4.02 -3.21 6.94
C THR A 37 -5.42 -3.19 6.37
N ASN A 38 -6.09 -4.34 6.35
CA ASN A 38 -7.48 -4.47 5.93
C ASN A 38 -8.41 -3.56 6.77
N ALA A 39 -8.12 -3.41 8.07
CA ALA A 39 -8.84 -2.51 8.96
C ALA A 39 -8.73 -1.04 8.53
N GLY A 40 -7.56 -0.59 8.08
CA GLY A 40 -7.42 0.80 7.67
C GLY A 40 -7.96 1.10 6.26
N TYR A 41 -8.11 0.09 5.38
CA TYR A 41 -8.96 0.26 4.19
C TYR A 41 -10.43 0.45 4.57
N GLN A 42 -10.91 -0.28 5.58
CA GLN A 42 -12.26 -0.13 6.08
C GLN A 42 -12.50 1.25 6.69
N ASP A 43 -11.56 1.74 7.52
CA ASP A 43 -11.62 3.11 8.07
C ASP A 43 -11.62 4.17 6.95
N HIS A 44 -10.83 3.95 5.90
CA HIS A 44 -10.75 4.85 4.75
C HIS A 44 -12.07 4.91 3.96
N VAL A 45 -12.68 3.77 3.64
CA VAL A 45 -14.00 3.73 2.99
C VAL A 45 -15.07 4.43 3.83
N ILE A 46 -15.08 4.19 5.14
CA ILE A 46 -16.04 4.85 6.04
C ILE A 46 -15.83 6.38 6.00
N ALA A 47 -14.59 6.85 5.99
CA ALA A 47 -14.29 8.28 5.89
C ALA A 47 -14.77 8.86 4.55
N ILE A 48 -14.54 8.18 3.42
CA ILE A 48 -15.04 8.60 2.11
C ILE A 48 -16.56 8.71 2.12
N LEU A 49 -17.28 7.67 2.57
CA LEU A 49 -18.74 7.69 2.60
C LEU A 49 -19.28 8.86 3.45
N GLN A 50 -18.67 9.11 4.62
CA GLN A 50 -19.03 10.24 5.47
C GLN A 50 -18.76 11.59 4.81
N GLU A 51 -17.64 11.74 4.11
CA GLU A 51 -17.30 12.99 3.43
C GLU A 51 -18.24 13.25 2.26
N VAL A 52 -18.57 12.21 1.50
CA VAL A 52 -19.55 12.27 0.40
C VAL A 52 -20.94 12.66 0.89
N ASP A 53 -21.36 12.19 2.07
CA ASP A 53 -22.62 12.63 2.68
C ASP A 53 -22.64 14.13 3.02
N ILE A 54 -21.47 14.75 3.23
CA ILE A 54 -21.34 16.17 3.61
C ILE A 54 -21.20 17.07 2.38
N ILE A 55 -20.29 16.73 1.45
CA ILE A 55 -19.92 17.61 0.33
C ILE A 55 -20.23 17.02 -1.06
N GLY A 56 -20.63 15.75 -1.14
CA GLY A 56 -20.94 15.08 -2.39
C GLY A 56 -19.73 14.46 -3.09
N TRP A 57 -20.00 13.48 -3.95
CA TRP A 57 -18.94 12.70 -4.61
C TRP A 57 -18.07 13.54 -5.55
N ASP A 58 -18.65 14.50 -6.27
CA ASP A 58 -17.90 15.33 -7.22
C ASP A 58 -16.77 16.12 -6.56
N ASP A 59 -16.94 16.51 -5.29
CA ASP A 59 -15.93 17.24 -4.51
C ASP A 59 -14.90 16.30 -3.85
N VAL A 60 -15.29 15.08 -3.49
CA VAL A 60 -14.41 14.07 -2.87
C VAL A 60 -13.53 13.36 -3.91
N ARG A 61 -14.08 13.09 -5.10
CA ARG A 61 -13.46 12.30 -6.16
C ARG A 61 -12.02 12.72 -6.51
N PRO A 62 -11.69 14.01 -6.69
CA PRO A 62 -10.33 14.42 -7.01
C PRO A 62 -9.30 14.01 -5.94
N GLY A 63 -9.71 13.93 -4.67
CA GLY A 63 -8.89 13.41 -3.57
C GLY A 63 -8.58 11.94 -3.75
N CYS A 64 -9.59 11.11 -4.00
CA CYS A 64 -9.41 9.68 -4.26
C CYS A 64 -8.54 9.42 -5.51
N GLU A 65 -8.74 10.20 -6.59
CA GLU A 65 -7.91 10.08 -7.80
C GLU A 65 -6.44 10.41 -7.55
N LYS A 66 -6.18 11.40 -6.67
CA LYS A 66 -4.83 11.73 -6.24
C LYS A 66 -4.21 10.60 -5.42
N GLU A 67 -4.95 10.02 -4.48
CA GLU A 67 -4.48 8.88 -3.68
C GLU A 67 -4.19 7.65 -4.57
N LEU A 68 -5.04 7.38 -5.56
CA LEU A 68 -4.78 6.36 -6.58
C LEU A 68 -3.49 6.63 -7.36
N LEU A 69 -3.22 7.87 -7.75
CA LEU A 69 -1.99 8.24 -8.43
C LEU A 69 -0.76 7.98 -7.54
N GLU A 70 -0.84 8.36 -6.27
CA GLU A 70 0.22 8.12 -5.28
C GLU A 70 0.47 6.62 -5.06
N ALA A 71 -0.60 5.83 -4.91
CA ALA A 71 -0.53 4.37 -4.79
C ALA A 71 0.14 3.73 -6.02
N ARG A 72 -0.20 4.19 -7.23
CA ARG A 72 0.42 3.71 -8.48
C ARG A 72 1.91 4.03 -8.56
N VAL A 73 2.33 5.21 -8.10
CA VAL A 73 3.76 5.57 -8.03
C VAL A 73 4.49 4.64 -7.07
N LEU A 74 3.95 4.43 -5.87
CA LEU A 74 4.56 3.56 -4.87
C LEU A 74 4.60 2.09 -5.32
N ALA A 75 3.59 1.61 -6.05
CA ALA A 75 3.59 0.27 -6.62
C ALA A 75 4.71 0.09 -7.65
N ARG A 76 4.95 1.10 -8.51
CA ARG A 76 6.07 1.08 -9.47
C ARG A 76 7.42 1.12 -8.77
N ASP A 77 7.57 1.93 -7.73
CA ASP A 77 8.81 1.99 -6.95
C ASP A 77 9.08 0.67 -6.21
N ALA A 78 8.04 0.03 -5.68
CA ALA A 78 8.14 -1.29 -5.08
C ALA A 78 8.51 -2.37 -6.10
N GLU A 79 7.95 -2.31 -7.31
CA GLU A 79 8.29 -3.21 -8.41
C GLU A 79 9.77 -3.05 -8.82
N ALA A 80 10.23 -1.81 -8.99
CA ALA A 80 11.62 -1.51 -9.27
C ALA A 80 12.56 -2.01 -8.16
N LEU A 81 12.14 -1.89 -6.89
CA LEU A 81 12.89 -2.43 -5.76
C LEU A 81 12.98 -3.96 -5.84
N VAL A 82 11.87 -4.67 -6.08
CA VAL A 82 11.86 -6.13 -6.26
C VAL A 82 12.80 -6.56 -7.38
N GLN A 83 12.75 -5.89 -8.53
CA GLN A 83 13.67 -6.16 -9.65
C GLN A 83 15.13 -5.94 -9.24
N SER A 84 15.43 -4.85 -8.52
CA SER A 84 16.79 -4.55 -8.07
C SER A 84 17.36 -5.56 -7.07
N VAL A 85 16.51 -6.22 -6.27
CA VAL A 85 16.94 -7.19 -5.26
C VAL A 85 16.92 -8.64 -5.74
N THR A 86 16.35 -8.92 -6.92
CA THR A 86 16.12 -10.29 -7.42
C THR A 86 17.41 -11.12 -7.49
N ASN A 87 18.50 -10.50 -7.97
CA ASN A 87 19.80 -11.14 -8.14
C ASN A 87 20.76 -10.93 -6.96
N LEU A 88 20.29 -10.32 -5.85
CA LEU A 88 21.13 -10.19 -4.67
C LEU A 88 21.36 -11.56 -4.03
N GLU A 89 22.61 -11.80 -3.67
CA GLU A 89 23.07 -13.01 -2.98
C GLU A 89 23.81 -12.64 -1.70
N GLY A 90 23.89 -13.61 -0.79
CA GLY A 90 24.57 -13.47 0.49
C GLY A 90 23.60 -13.30 1.66
N PRO A 91 24.14 -13.05 2.87
CA PRO A 91 23.35 -12.99 4.09
C PRO A 91 22.20 -12.00 3.97
N TYR A 92 21.01 -12.41 4.43
CA TYR A 92 19.78 -11.61 4.48
C TYR A 92 19.11 -11.28 3.13
N SER A 93 19.69 -11.71 1.99
CA SER A 93 19.09 -11.49 0.66
C SER A 93 17.72 -12.14 0.50
N ASP A 94 17.52 -13.38 0.94
CA ASP A 94 16.22 -14.06 0.85
C ASP A 94 15.13 -13.37 1.68
N ARG A 95 15.50 -12.91 2.87
CA ARG A 95 14.60 -12.15 3.74
C ARG A 95 14.23 -10.82 3.08
N LEU A 96 15.21 -10.09 2.54
CA LEU A 96 14.98 -8.85 1.82
C LEU A 96 14.03 -9.07 0.63
N LYS A 97 14.27 -10.10 -0.19
CA LYS A 97 13.39 -10.46 -1.31
C LYS A 97 11.96 -10.73 -0.84
N THR A 98 11.80 -11.45 0.27
CA THR A 98 10.49 -11.70 0.89
C THR A 98 9.82 -10.40 1.33
N ASP A 99 10.55 -9.54 2.05
CA ASP A 99 10.02 -8.26 2.55
C ASP A 99 9.67 -7.32 1.37
N CYS A 100 10.46 -7.32 0.28
CA CYS A 100 10.19 -6.57 -0.95
C CYS A 100 8.97 -7.12 -1.72
N ALA A 101 8.79 -8.44 -1.78
CA ALA A 101 7.60 -9.04 -2.38
C ALA A 101 6.34 -8.69 -1.57
N GLN A 102 6.43 -8.70 -0.24
CA GLN A 102 5.31 -8.32 0.64
C GLN A 102 4.91 -6.86 0.45
N ILE A 103 5.85 -5.93 0.37
CA ILE A 103 5.49 -4.52 0.15
C ILE A 103 4.89 -4.31 -1.24
N LEU A 104 5.43 -4.96 -2.29
CA LEU A 104 4.86 -4.89 -3.64
C LEU A 104 3.40 -5.35 -3.64
N PHE A 105 3.13 -6.51 -3.02
CA PHE A 105 1.76 -7.01 -2.87
C PHE A 105 0.85 -5.99 -2.18
N ARG A 106 1.33 -5.35 -1.11
CA ARG A 106 0.55 -4.33 -0.39
C ARG A 106 0.27 -3.08 -1.21
N MET A 107 1.23 -2.60 -2.00
CA MET A 107 1.03 -1.46 -2.89
C MET A 107 0.05 -1.79 -4.02
N GLN A 108 0.14 -2.99 -4.58
CA GLN A 108 -0.80 -3.46 -5.60
C GLN A 108 -2.22 -3.59 -5.05
N LEU A 109 -2.37 -4.11 -3.83
CA LEU A 109 -3.66 -4.16 -3.14
C LEU A 109 -4.22 -2.75 -2.92
N TRP A 110 -3.38 -1.76 -2.60
CA TRP A 110 -3.81 -0.37 -2.46
C TRP A 110 -4.35 0.19 -3.77
N VAL A 111 -3.60 0.03 -4.86
CA VAL A 111 -4.06 0.45 -6.18
C VAL A 111 -5.41 -0.19 -6.53
N ALA A 112 -5.54 -1.50 -6.34
CA ALA A 112 -6.79 -2.20 -6.62
C ALA A 112 -7.96 -1.74 -5.74
N ALA A 113 -7.68 -1.41 -4.47
CA ALA A 113 -8.68 -0.90 -3.55
C ALA A 113 -9.19 0.47 -3.98
N GLU A 114 -8.30 1.42 -4.29
CA GLU A 114 -8.69 2.75 -4.75
C GLU A 114 -9.44 2.70 -6.09
N GLU A 115 -8.98 1.87 -7.03
CA GLU A 115 -9.67 1.66 -8.32
C GLU A 115 -11.09 1.12 -8.10
N GLN A 116 -11.27 0.17 -7.19
CA GLN A 116 -12.58 -0.38 -6.87
C GLN A 116 -13.47 0.64 -6.17
N ILE A 117 -12.94 1.42 -5.21
CA ILE A 117 -13.68 2.47 -4.50
C ILE A 117 -14.22 3.49 -5.51
N ILE A 118 -13.35 4.05 -6.36
CA ILE A 118 -13.75 5.03 -7.38
C ILE A 118 -14.80 4.44 -8.32
N ALA A 119 -14.59 3.22 -8.81
CA ALA A 119 -15.51 2.57 -9.74
C ALA A 119 -16.90 2.28 -9.13
N LEU A 120 -16.98 1.97 -7.83
CA LEU A 120 -18.25 1.78 -7.13
C LEU A 120 -18.91 3.12 -6.81
N MET A 121 -18.15 4.12 -6.37
CA MET A 121 -18.67 5.47 -6.11
C MET A 121 -19.22 6.15 -7.36
N ASP A 122 -18.59 5.96 -8.51
CA ASP A 122 -19.09 6.44 -9.81
C ASP A 122 -20.45 5.82 -10.20
N GLN A 123 -20.84 4.70 -9.57
CA GLN A 123 -22.17 4.09 -9.72
C GLN A 123 -23.17 4.53 -8.65
N GLY A 124 -22.69 5.09 -7.53
CA GLY A 124 -23.50 5.54 -6.41
C GLY A 124 -22.89 5.17 -5.05
N PRO A 125 -22.93 6.04 -4.03
CA PRO A 125 -22.42 5.73 -2.69
C PRO A 125 -23.05 4.47 -2.05
N GLU A 126 -24.32 4.20 -2.37
CA GLU A 126 -25.05 3.01 -1.93
C GLU A 126 -24.43 1.72 -2.47
N VAL A 127 -23.80 1.75 -3.64
CA VAL A 127 -23.17 0.59 -4.29
C VAL A 127 -21.89 0.22 -3.55
N LEU A 128 -21.06 1.22 -3.19
CA LEU A 128 -19.88 0.99 -2.35
C LEU A 128 -20.29 0.49 -0.97
N ASN A 129 -21.29 1.10 -0.36
CA ASN A 129 -21.78 0.71 0.96
C ASN A 129 -22.29 -0.74 0.97
N GLN A 130 -23.06 -1.14 -0.05
CA GLN A 130 -23.51 -2.53 -0.20
C GLN A 130 -22.32 -3.49 -0.36
N ALA A 131 -21.34 -3.16 -1.20
CA ALA A 131 -20.16 -3.99 -1.39
C ALA A 131 -19.34 -4.18 -0.09
N LEU A 132 -19.27 -3.12 0.74
CA LEU A 132 -18.64 -3.18 2.07
C LEU A 132 -19.36 -4.16 3.00
N PHE A 133 -20.69 -4.11 3.05
CA PHE A 133 -21.50 -5.01 3.89
C PHE A 133 -21.49 -6.46 3.41
N GLU A 134 -21.36 -6.68 2.09
CA GLU A 134 -21.35 -8.02 1.50
C GLU A 134 -19.94 -8.65 1.45
N ASP A 135 -18.94 -8.02 2.05
CA ASP A 135 -17.53 -8.43 2.04
C ASP A 135 -16.96 -8.64 0.62
N LYS A 136 -17.39 -7.82 -0.35
CA LYS A 136 -17.02 -7.93 -1.77
C LYS A 136 -15.86 -7.01 -2.17
N LEU A 137 -15.24 -6.33 -1.22
CA LEU A 137 -14.12 -5.44 -1.50
C LEU A 137 -12.81 -6.22 -1.58
N VAL A 138 -11.90 -5.75 -2.42
CA VAL A 138 -10.69 -6.50 -2.80
C VAL A 138 -9.82 -6.85 -1.59
N TRP A 139 -9.76 -6.00 -0.57
CA TRP A 139 -9.01 -6.26 0.67
C TRP A 139 -9.74 -7.17 1.66
N GLN A 140 -11.04 -7.41 1.51
CA GLN A 140 -11.80 -8.35 2.34
C GLN A 140 -11.64 -9.80 1.82
N CYS A 141 -11.34 -9.96 0.54
CA CYS A 141 -11.15 -11.26 -0.12
C CYS A 141 -9.68 -11.71 -0.19
N SER A 142 -8.72 -10.85 0.14
CA SER A 142 -7.27 -11.04 -0.03
C SER A 142 -6.53 -11.46 1.25
#